data_AF-A0A0H4XKD8-F1
#
_entry.id   AF-A0A0H4XKD8-F1
#
_cell.length_a   1.000
_cell.length_b   1.000
_cell.length_c   1.000
_cell.angle_alpha   90.00
_cell.angle_beta   90.00
_cell.angle_gamma   90.00
#
_symmetry.space_group_name_H-M   'P 1'
#
loop_
_entity.id
_entity.type
_entity.pdbx_description
1 polymer ?
#
loop_
_entity_poly.entity_id
_entity_poly.type
_entity_poly.pdbx_seq_one_letter_code
_entity_poly.pdbx_strand_id
1 'polypeptide(L)'
;MMGRSLASLGLMVALLSGAASRAETPAPRTAAERFEQMTPEQKEALRAKLREFKAMPPAEQARIRANLERWRQLAPEERERIRANLREFQRLTPAERQTLRERARELRKLDPEQRAELRQRIRQYLQENPERREQLRDNLRRWRQMSPEQRQEVRERLRERRQP
;
A
#
# COMPACT_ATOMS: atom_id res chain seq x y z
N MET A 1 24.10 7.16 6.13
CA MET A 1 24.09 7.46 4.68
C MET A 1 22.74 7.07 4.07
N MET A 2 22.00 8.09 3.64
CA MET A 2 20.88 8.10 2.68
C MET A 2 19.89 6.93 2.66
N GLY A 3 18.88 6.99 3.54
CA GLY A 3 17.63 6.26 3.39
C GLY A 3 16.76 6.90 2.29
N ARG A 4 17.01 6.55 1.02
CA ARG A 4 16.18 6.98 -0.11
C ARG A 4 15.02 6.00 -0.32
N SER A 5 13.87 6.38 0.22
CA SER A 5 12.53 6.25 -0.35
C SER A 5 12.11 4.89 -0.95
N LEU A 6 11.44 4.07 -0.13
CA LEU A 6 10.50 3.02 -0.58
C LEU A 6 9.20 3.62 -1.18
N ALA A 7 9.32 4.69 -1.97
CA ALA A 7 8.20 5.44 -2.54
C ALA A 7 8.18 5.43 -4.08
N SER A 8 8.81 4.44 -4.72
CA SER A 8 8.91 4.35 -6.19
C SER A 8 8.11 3.20 -6.82
N LEU A 9 7.22 2.53 -6.07
CA LEU A 9 6.23 1.60 -6.66
C LEU A 9 4.84 2.23 -6.85
N GLY A 10 4.68 3.52 -6.54
CA GLY A 10 3.41 4.24 -6.71
C GLY A 10 3.15 4.76 -8.13
N LEU A 11 4.19 5.00 -8.94
CA LEU A 11 4.03 5.72 -10.21
C LEU A 11 3.69 4.82 -11.41
N MET A 12 3.78 3.49 -11.31
CA MET A 12 3.43 2.61 -12.44
C MET A 12 1.94 2.23 -12.49
N VAL A 13 1.13 2.65 -11.50
CA VAL A 13 -0.30 2.28 -11.40
C VAL A 13 -1.25 3.49 -11.53
N ALA A 14 -0.73 4.73 -11.51
CA ALA A 14 -1.53 5.95 -11.45
C ALA A 14 -1.79 6.62 -12.82
N LEU A 15 -2.26 5.88 -13.82
CA LEU A 15 -2.68 6.44 -15.12
C LEU A 15 -4.05 5.90 -15.60
N LEU A 16 -4.99 5.63 -14.67
CA LEU A 16 -6.32 5.10 -15.02
C LEU A 16 -7.44 5.84 -14.30
N SER A 17 -7.44 7.17 -14.31
CA SER A 17 -8.60 7.94 -13.84
C SER A 17 -8.73 9.24 -14.62
N GLY A 18 -9.57 9.22 -15.65
CA GLY A 18 -10.05 10.41 -16.34
C GLY A 18 -11.42 10.09 -16.93
N ALA A 19 -12.48 10.53 -16.23
CA ALA A 19 -13.82 10.56 -16.78
C ALA A 19 -13.95 11.81 -17.65
N ALA A 20 -13.95 11.62 -18.96
CA ALA A 20 -14.46 12.56 -19.93
C ALA A 20 -15.10 11.74 -21.05
N SER A 21 -16.40 11.90 -21.26
CA SER A 21 -17.11 11.32 -22.38
C SER A 21 -16.52 11.86 -23.69
N ARG A 22 -15.67 11.04 -24.33
CA ARG A 22 -15.09 11.27 -25.64
C ARG A 22 -15.01 9.88 -26.30
N ALA A 23 -15.37 9.80 -27.58
CA ALA A 23 -15.43 8.59 -28.40
C ALA A 23 -14.47 7.50 -27.90
N GLU A 24 -15.01 6.29 -27.67
CA GLU A 24 -14.29 5.12 -27.17
C GLU A 24 -13.01 4.89 -27.95
N THR A 25 -11.93 5.53 -27.50
CA THR A 25 -10.60 5.24 -27.97
C THR A 25 -10.31 3.90 -27.29
N PRO A 26 -10.19 2.80 -28.05
CA PRO A 26 -9.99 1.50 -27.43
C PRO A 26 -8.79 1.60 -26.51
N ALA A 27 -8.96 1.14 -25.26
CA ALA A 27 -7.88 1.17 -24.29
C ALA A 27 -6.63 0.55 -24.93
N PRO A 28 -5.47 1.23 -24.85
CA PRO A 28 -4.26 0.81 -25.55
C PRO A 28 -3.92 -0.63 -25.17
N ARG A 29 -3.81 -1.49 -26.20
CA ARG A 29 -3.66 -2.94 -26.08
C ARG A 29 -2.22 -3.31 -25.74
N THR A 30 -1.26 -2.47 -26.12
CA THR A 30 0.17 -2.70 -25.88
C THR A 30 0.81 -1.69 -24.94
N ALA A 31 1.98 -2.02 -24.40
CA ALA A 31 2.79 -1.07 -23.63
C ALA A 31 3.33 0.08 -24.51
N ALA A 32 3.60 -0.19 -25.79
CA ALA A 32 4.07 0.80 -26.75
C ALA A 32 2.98 1.84 -27.06
N GLU A 33 1.74 1.41 -27.32
CA GLU A 33 0.60 2.31 -27.52
C GLU A 33 0.34 3.17 -26.28
N ARG A 34 0.41 2.59 -25.08
CA ARG A 34 0.32 3.34 -23.82
C ARG A 34 1.41 4.39 -23.70
N PHE A 35 2.64 4.05 -24.08
CA PHE A 35 3.73 5.00 -24.06
C PHE A 35 3.50 6.12 -25.04
N GLU A 36 3.04 5.84 -26.26
CA GLU A 36 2.82 6.89 -27.25
C GLU A 36 1.75 7.91 -26.86
N GLN A 37 0.72 7.45 -26.14
CA GLN A 37 -0.35 8.30 -25.61
C GLN A 37 0.07 9.14 -24.39
N MET A 38 1.26 8.94 -23.82
CA MET A 38 1.75 9.75 -22.70
C MET A 38 2.16 11.15 -23.15
N THR A 39 1.92 12.14 -22.30
CA THR A 39 2.46 13.50 -22.50
C THR A 39 3.99 13.49 -22.45
N PRO A 40 4.68 14.50 -23.03
CA PRO A 40 6.14 14.61 -22.93
C PRO A 40 6.65 14.51 -21.48
N GLU A 41 5.96 15.12 -20.53
CA GLU A 41 6.29 15.11 -19.11
C GLU A 41 6.14 13.71 -18.51
N GLN A 42 5.09 12.99 -18.87
CA GLN A 42 4.87 11.60 -18.44
C GLN A 42 5.94 10.66 -19.03
N LYS A 43 6.27 10.83 -20.32
CA LYS A 43 7.36 10.07 -20.98
C LYS A 43 8.69 10.33 -20.26
N GLU A 44 9.00 11.58 -19.91
CA GLU A 44 10.24 11.90 -19.21
C GLU A 44 10.26 11.38 -17.77
N ALA A 45 9.15 11.51 -17.03
CA ALA A 45 9.05 10.93 -15.69
C ALA A 45 9.27 9.41 -15.70
N LEU A 46 8.72 8.70 -16.71
CA LEU A 46 8.94 7.27 -16.88
C LEU A 46 10.41 6.96 -17.20
N ARG A 47 11.04 7.72 -18.10
CA ARG A 47 12.47 7.57 -18.41
C ARG A 47 13.35 7.81 -17.19
N ALA A 48 13.05 8.82 -16.39
CA ALA A 48 13.76 9.11 -15.14
C ALA A 48 13.66 7.92 -14.17
N LYS A 49 12.47 7.34 -13.99
CA LYS A 49 12.28 6.15 -13.15
C LYS A 49 13.01 4.93 -13.69
N LEU A 50 13.07 4.76 -15.02
CA LEU A 50 13.85 3.68 -15.62
C LEU A 50 15.36 3.86 -15.39
N ARG A 51 15.88 5.10 -15.47
CA ARG A 51 17.28 5.40 -15.13
C ARG A 51 17.57 5.09 -13.66
N GLU A 52 16.69 5.50 -12.75
CA GLU A 52 16.79 5.16 -11.32
C GLU A 52 16.84 3.64 -11.11
N PHE A 53 15.94 2.87 -11.74
CA PHE A 53 15.90 1.42 -11.63
C PHE A 53 17.18 0.76 -12.16
N LYS A 54 17.67 1.20 -13.33
CA LYS A 54 18.91 0.65 -13.93
C LYS A 54 20.15 0.93 -13.08
N ALA A 55 20.15 2.03 -12.33
CA ALA A 55 21.24 2.40 -11.41
C ALA A 55 21.20 1.64 -10.07
N MET A 56 20.13 0.89 -9.76
CA MET A 56 20.06 0.10 -8.53
C MET A 56 20.98 -1.12 -8.57
N PRO A 57 21.47 -1.63 -7.42
CA PRO A 57 22.22 -2.88 -7.36
C PRO A 57 21.43 -4.06 -7.97
N PRO A 58 22.10 -5.06 -8.60
CA PRO A 58 21.42 -6.17 -9.26
C PRO A 58 20.43 -6.92 -8.36
N ALA A 59 20.78 -7.12 -7.09
CA ALA A 59 19.91 -7.76 -6.11
C ALA A 59 18.62 -6.97 -5.85
N GLU A 60 18.70 -5.63 -5.79
CA GLU A 60 17.52 -4.79 -5.63
C GLU A 60 16.64 -4.79 -6.88
N GLN A 61 17.25 -4.74 -8.07
CA GLN A 61 16.50 -4.87 -9.31
C GLN A 61 15.76 -6.22 -9.39
N ALA A 62 16.42 -7.32 -9.02
CA ALA A 62 15.82 -8.64 -8.99
C ALA A 62 14.64 -8.71 -8.02
N ARG A 63 14.77 -8.11 -6.82
CA ARG A 63 13.68 -8.00 -5.84
C ARG A 63 12.48 -7.24 -6.41
N ILE A 64 12.71 -6.13 -7.09
CA ILE A 64 11.63 -5.33 -7.71
C ILE A 64 10.95 -6.12 -8.84
N ARG A 65 11.70 -6.81 -9.69
CA ARG A 65 11.14 -7.68 -10.74
C ARG A 65 10.27 -8.79 -10.13
N ALA A 66 10.76 -9.48 -9.12
CA ALA A 66 10.02 -10.54 -8.43
C ALA A 66 8.74 -10.01 -7.74
N ASN A 67 8.78 -8.80 -7.16
CA ASN A 67 7.58 -8.15 -6.62
C ASN A 67 6.55 -7.87 -7.72
N LEU A 68 7.00 -7.40 -8.90
CA LEU A 68 6.12 -7.10 -10.03
C LEU A 68 5.49 -8.37 -10.61
N GLU A 69 6.24 -9.47 -10.71
CA GLU A 69 5.70 -10.76 -11.13
C GLU A 69 4.63 -11.26 -10.17
N ARG A 70 4.90 -11.24 -8.86
CA ARG A 70 3.88 -11.58 -7.85
C ARG A 70 2.64 -10.70 -7.98
N TRP A 71 2.82 -9.39 -8.18
CA TRP A 71 1.70 -8.47 -8.39
C TRP A 71 0.85 -8.84 -9.61
N ARG A 72 1.48 -9.22 -10.73
CA ARG A 72 0.80 -9.67 -11.96
C ARG A 72 0.07 -11.00 -11.81
N GLN A 73 0.41 -11.79 -10.79
CA GLN A 73 -0.26 -13.06 -10.48
C GLN A 73 -1.41 -12.89 -9.49
N LEU A 74 -1.49 -11.76 -8.77
CA LEU A 74 -2.59 -11.51 -7.83
C LEU A 74 -3.94 -11.44 -8.56
N ALA A 75 -4.98 -11.96 -7.91
CA ALA A 75 -6.35 -11.80 -8.36
C ALA A 75 -6.75 -10.31 -8.39
N PRO A 76 -7.67 -9.88 -9.28
CA PRO A 76 -8.11 -8.49 -9.38
C PRO A 76 -8.55 -7.90 -8.03
N GLU A 77 -9.28 -8.66 -7.23
CA GLU A 77 -9.82 -8.26 -5.92
C GLU A 77 -8.69 -7.99 -4.93
N GLU A 78 -7.63 -8.81 -4.96
CA GLU A 78 -6.46 -8.61 -4.12
C GLU A 78 -5.67 -7.37 -4.52
N ARG A 79 -5.56 -7.10 -5.83
CA ARG A 79 -4.94 -5.85 -6.32
C ARG A 79 -5.74 -4.64 -5.86
N GLU A 80 -7.06 -4.68 -5.93
CA GLU A 80 -7.92 -3.60 -5.44
C GLU A 80 -7.73 -3.39 -3.93
N ARG A 81 -7.70 -4.47 -3.16
CA ARG A 81 -7.43 -4.40 -1.71
C ARG A 81 -6.09 -3.73 -1.42
N ILE A 82 -5.03 -4.08 -2.14
CA ILE A 82 -3.71 -3.46 -1.94
C ILE A 82 -3.73 -1.99 -2.37
N ARG A 83 -4.39 -1.63 -3.49
CA ARG A 83 -4.55 -0.23 -3.90
C ARG A 83 -5.34 0.58 -2.88
N ALA A 84 -6.40 0.03 -2.32
CA ALA A 84 -7.16 0.66 -1.24
C ALA A 84 -6.28 0.90 -0.01
N ASN A 85 -5.51 -0.11 0.42
CA ASN A 85 -4.57 0.03 1.53
C ASN A 85 -3.50 1.08 1.26
N LEU A 86 -3.01 1.19 0.02
CA LEU A 86 -2.05 2.22 -0.36
C LEU A 86 -2.65 3.62 -0.27
N ARG A 87 -3.90 3.82 -0.72
CA ARG A 87 -4.60 5.10 -0.56
C ARG A 87 -4.75 5.48 0.91
N GLU A 88 -5.12 4.53 1.76
CA GLU A 88 -5.20 4.76 3.21
C GLU A 88 -3.83 5.10 3.81
N PHE A 89 -2.77 4.41 3.40
CA PHE A 89 -1.41 4.69 3.85
C PHE A 89 -0.93 6.09 3.43
N GLN A 90 -1.31 6.55 2.24
CA GLN A 90 -0.97 7.90 1.75
C GLN A 90 -1.68 9.01 2.54
N ARG A 91 -2.85 8.74 3.12
CA ARG A 91 -3.58 9.68 3.99
C ARG A 91 -2.95 9.84 5.38
N LEU A 92 -2.09 8.91 5.79
CA LEU A 92 -1.38 9.02 7.07
C LEU A 92 -0.37 10.17 7.03
N THR A 93 -0.14 10.79 8.18
CA THR A 93 0.93 11.77 8.37
C THR A 93 2.32 11.12 8.24
N PRO A 94 3.39 11.91 8.01
CA PRO A 94 4.75 11.39 7.97
C PRO A 94 5.14 10.58 9.23
N ALA A 95 4.75 11.06 10.42
CA ALA A 95 5.04 10.39 11.70
C ALA A 95 4.29 9.04 11.84
N GLU A 96 3.02 8.98 11.44
CA GLU A 96 2.24 7.74 11.44
C GLU A 96 2.81 6.72 10.44
N ARG A 97 3.19 7.17 9.23
CA ARG A 97 3.86 6.31 8.25
C ARG A 97 5.18 5.78 8.80
N GLN A 98 5.94 6.60 9.51
CA GLN A 98 7.20 6.20 10.11
C GLN A 98 6.99 5.13 11.19
N THR A 99 6.02 5.37 12.09
CA THR A 99 5.63 4.39 13.13
C THR A 99 5.24 3.05 12.52
N LEU A 100 4.43 3.05 11.44
CA LEU A 100 4.06 1.81 10.75
C LEU A 100 5.26 1.11 10.10
N ARG A 101 6.19 1.87 9.52
CA ARG A 101 7.42 1.31 8.94
C ARG A 101 8.30 0.67 10.01
N GLU A 102 8.43 1.29 11.17
CA GLU A 102 9.20 0.74 12.30
C GLU A 102 8.57 -0.55 12.80
N ARG A 103 7.26 -0.56 13.08
CA ARG A 103 6.54 -1.79 13.46
C ARG A 103 6.68 -2.89 12.42
N ALA A 104 6.61 -2.55 11.13
CA ALA A 104 6.81 -3.50 10.05
C ALA A 104 8.26 -4.03 10.00
N ARG A 105 9.26 -3.22 10.35
CA ARG A 105 10.66 -3.67 10.47
C ARG A 105 10.82 -4.63 11.65
N GLU A 106 10.27 -4.29 12.81
CA GLU A 106 10.34 -5.18 13.99
C GLU A 106 9.66 -6.52 13.70
N LEU A 107 8.47 -6.51 13.09
CA LEU A 107 7.80 -7.74 12.68
C LEU A 107 8.62 -8.56 11.65
N ARG A 108 9.38 -7.88 10.78
CA ARG A 108 10.24 -8.55 9.80
C ARG A 108 11.48 -9.19 10.41
N LYS A 109 11.95 -8.71 11.56
CA LYS A 109 13.05 -9.32 12.30
C LYS A 109 12.65 -10.66 12.92
N LEU A 110 11.36 -10.82 13.23
CA LEU A 110 10.84 -12.10 13.70
C LEU A 110 10.97 -13.15 12.59
N ASP A 111 11.49 -14.31 12.94
CA ASP A 111 11.54 -15.47 12.05
C ASP A 111 10.12 -16.07 11.85
N PRO A 112 9.94 -17.04 10.93
CA PRO A 112 8.64 -17.64 10.68
C PRO A 112 7.98 -18.29 11.92
N GLU A 113 8.77 -18.86 12.82
CA GLU A 113 8.31 -19.58 14.02
C GLU A 113 7.83 -18.59 15.07
N GLN A 114 8.61 -17.56 15.37
CA GLN A 114 8.25 -16.46 16.26
C GLN A 114 6.99 -15.74 15.78
N ARG A 115 6.83 -15.56 14.47
CA ARG A 115 5.59 -15.00 13.90
C ARG A 115 4.41 -15.93 14.07
N ALA A 116 4.61 -17.24 13.93
CA ALA A 116 3.55 -18.24 14.13
C ALA A 116 3.11 -18.27 15.59
N GLU A 117 4.08 -18.26 16.52
CA GLU A 117 3.84 -18.21 17.96
C GLU A 117 3.09 -16.94 18.35
N LEU A 118 3.52 -15.76 17.87
CA LEU A 118 2.81 -14.50 18.11
C LEU A 118 1.34 -14.58 17.66
N ARG A 119 1.08 -15.14 16.47
CA ARG A 119 -0.29 -15.33 15.96
C ARG A 119 -1.09 -16.29 16.84
N GLN A 120 -0.47 -17.35 17.34
CA GLN A 120 -1.11 -18.31 18.23
C GLN A 120 -1.47 -17.67 19.58
N ARG A 121 -0.54 -16.94 20.19
CA ARG A 121 -0.77 -16.22 21.46
C ARG A 121 -1.92 -15.21 21.33
N ILE A 122 -1.95 -14.43 20.25
CA ILE A 122 -3.06 -13.51 19.97
C ILE A 122 -4.39 -14.27 19.84
N ARG A 123 -4.39 -15.42 19.15
CA ARG A 123 -5.60 -16.24 18.97
C ARG A 123 -6.11 -16.78 20.30
N GLN A 124 -5.24 -17.33 21.14
CA GLN A 124 -5.58 -17.85 22.46
C GLN A 124 -6.16 -16.75 23.34
N TYR A 125 -5.49 -15.60 23.42
CA TYR A 125 -5.98 -14.44 24.16
C TYR A 125 -7.39 -14.02 23.73
N LEU A 126 -7.68 -13.97 22.43
CA LEU A 126 -9.02 -13.63 21.93
C LEU A 126 -10.08 -14.73 22.12
N GLN A 127 -9.67 -15.98 22.30
CA GLN A 127 -10.58 -17.08 22.66
C GLN A 127 -10.95 -17.00 24.14
N GLU A 128 -9.96 -16.77 25.00
CA GLU A 128 -10.13 -16.62 26.45
C GLU A 128 -10.88 -15.33 26.82
N ASN A 129 -10.86 -14.32 25.96
CA ASN A 129 -11.51 -13.02 26.18
C ASN A 129 -12.60 -12.77 25.11
N PRO A 130 -13.77 -13.44 25.18
CA PRO A 130 -14.81 -13.36 24.15
C PRO A 130 -15.36 -11.95 23.96
N GLU A 131 -15.48 -11.16 25.03
CA GLU A 131 -15.91 -9.76 25.01
C GLU A 131 -14.94 -8.88 24.22
N ARG A 132 -13.62 -9.07 24.40
CA ARG A 132 -12.60 -8.36 23.63
C ARG A 132 -12.68 -8.70 22.16
N ARG A 133 -12.89 -9.98 21.85
CA ARG A 133 -13.10 -10.44 20.47
C ARG A 133 -14.35 -9.82 19.85
N GLU A 134 -15.45 -9.75 20.58
CA GLU A 134 -16.68 -9.09 20.13
C GLU A 134 -16.49 -7.59 19.92
N GLN A 135 -15.89 -6.90 20.87
CA GLN A 135 -15.54 -5.49 20.76
C GLN A 135 -14.70 -5.20 19.51
N LEU A 136 -13.70 -6.03 19.21
CA LEU A 136 -12.90 -5.91 18.00
C LEU A 136 -13.73 -6.10 16.73
N ARG A 137 -14.63 -7.11 16.70
CA ARG A 137 -15.52 -7.35 15.56
C ARG A 137 -16.45 -6.17 15.33
N ASP A 138 -17.02 -5.59 16.37
CA ASP A 138 -17.93 -4.45 16.24
C ASP A 138 -17.20 -3.16 15.88
N ASN A 139 -16.01 -2.93 16.43
CA ASN A 139 -15.14 -1.84 15.98
C ASN A 139 -14.83 -1.96 14.49
N LEU A 140 -14.51 -3.16 14.02
CA LEU A 140 -14.24 -3.42 12.60
C LEU A 140 -15.48 -3.21 11.73
N ARG A 141 -16.66 -3.65 12.21
CA ARG A 141 -17.95 -3.47 11.52
C ARG A 141 -18.25 -1.98 11.35
N ARG A 142 -18.17 -1.21 12.44
CA ARG A 142 -18.35 0.26 12.43
C ARG A 142 -17.35 0.93 11.51
N TRP A 143 -16.08 0.57 11.58
CA TRP A 143 -15.03 1.11 10.72
C TRP A 143 -15.31 0.87 9.23
N ARG A 144 -15.80 -0.31 8.86
CA ARG A 144 -16.16 -0.64 7.48
C ARG A 144 -17.32 0.20 6.95
N GLN A 145 -18.26 0.57 7.82
CA GLN A 145 -19.41 1.42 7.49
C GLN A 145 -19.08 2.91 7.42
N MET A 146 -17.96 3.35 8.01
CA MET A 146 -17.54 4.76 8.00
C MET A 146 -17.11 5.24 6.61
N SER A 147 -17.46 6.49 6.29
CA SER A 147 -16.93 7.22 5.13
C SER A 147 -15.43 7.52 5.31
N PRO A 148 -14.69 7.85 4.22
CA PRO A 148 -13.30 8.28 4.32
C PRO A 148 -13.09 9.45 5.30
N GLU A 149 -14.02 10.40 5.33
CA GLU A 149 -13.99 11.61 6.19
C GLU A 149 -14.20 11.23 7.66
N GLN A 150 -15.19 10.37 7.95
CA GLN A 150 -15.42 9.87 9.31
C GLN A 150 -14.21 9.08 9.84
N ARG A 151 -13.57 8.27 8.99
CA ARG A 151 -12.33 7.58 9.36
C ARG A 151 -11.20 8.55 9.64
N GLN A 152 -11.14 9.67 8.92
CA GLN A 152 -10.14 10.70 9.14
C GLN A 152 -10.35 11.41 10.48
N GLU A 153 -11.60 11.78 10.81
CA GLU A 153 -11.94 12.38 12.10
C GLU A 153 -11.57 11.46 13.28
N VAL A 154 -11.89 10.16 13.18
CA VAL A 154 -11.49 9.19 14.21
C VAL A 154 -9.97 9.13 14.37
N ARG A 155 -9.20 9.20 13.29
CA ARG A 155 -7.73 9.22 13.35
C ARG A 155 -7.22 10.48 14.04
N GLU A 156 -7.79 11.63 13.73
CA GLU A 156 -7.43 12.91 14.34
C GLU A 156 -7.73 12.90 15.84
N ARG A 157 -8.91 12.45 16.23
CA ARG A 157 -9.27 12.29 17.64
C ARG A 157 -8.34 11.32 18.39
N LEU A 158 -7.98 10.19 17.76
CA LEU A 158 -7.01 9.25 18.34
C LEU A 158 -5.60 9.83 18.42
N ARG A 159 -5.25 10.75 17.52
CA ARG A 159 -3.97 11.46 17.53
C ARG A 159 -3.91 12.45 18.67
N GLU A 160 -4.93 13.29 18.84
CA GLU A 160 -5.04 14.24 19.95
C GLU A 160 -4.91 13.53 21.29
N ARG A 161 -5.59 12.39 21.46
CA ARG A 161 -5.49 11.57 22.69
C ARG A 161 -4.11 10.95 22.93
N ARG A 162 -3.26 10.87 21.92
CA ARG A 162 -1.90 10.28 22.00
C ARG A 162 -0.81 11.32 22.09
N GLN A 163 -1.12 12.59 21.81
CA GLN A 163 -0.21 13.69 22.07
C GLN A 163 -0.40 14.09 23.54
N PRO A 164 0.63 13.98 24.39
CA PRO A 164 0.56 14.43 25.78
C PRO A 164 0.37 15.95 25.86
#